data_AF-A0A523RER9-F1
#
_entry.id   AF-A0A523RER9-F1
#
_cell.length_a   1.000
_cell.length_b   1.000
_cell.length_c   1.000
_cell.angle_alpha   90.00
_cell.angle_beta   90.00
_cell.angle_gamma   90.00
#
_symmetry.space_group_name_H-M   'P 1'
#
loop_
_entity.id
_entity.type
_entity.pdbx_description
1 polymer ?
#
loop_
_entity_poly.entity_id
_entity_poly.type
_entity_poly.pdbx_seq_one_letter_code
_entity_poly.pdbx_strand_id
1 'polypeptide(L)'
;MEGKIEEGPVGITKVKDLTPRSNKVNVLVKVTGVGEPKEIPNRLGGAAKKVAEAKVGDETGTIILSLWQDQIGAVNEGDVLSIENGYVSLVRGHMHLNVGKYGKMTKSDKDIPNVNMEVDVSAAEQQREGFRPRYGGGSSGGYGDRGRRRY
;
A
#
# COMPACT_ATOMS: atom_id res chain seq x y z
N MET A 1 7.79 10.50 -41.71
CA MET A 1 7.14 11.04 -40.50
C MET A 1 7.25 9.97 -39.43
N GLU A 2 8.25 10.11 -38.56
CA GLU A 2 8.45 9.18 -37.44
C GLU A 2 7.30 9.37 -36.45
N GLY A 3 6.55 8.28 -36.22
CA GLY A 3 5.52 8.25 -35.19
C GLY A 3 6.17 8.40 -33.83
N LYS A 4 5.74 9.41 -33.06
CA LYS A 4 6.09 9.54 -31.64
C LYS A 4 5.61 8.29 -30.91
N ILE A 5 6.55 7.54 -30.35
CA ILE A 5 6.25 6.44 -29.44
C ILE A 5 5.78 7.11 -28.14
N GLU A 6 4.52 6.91 -27.77
CA GLU A 6 4.03 7.32 -26.46
C GLU A 6 4.74 6.48 -25.40
N GLU A 7 5.73 7.06 -24.75
CA GLU A 7 6.43 6.47 -23.60
C GLU A 7 5.48 6.41 -22.39
N GLY A 8 4.59 5.42 -22.39
CA GLY A 8 4.01 4.94 -21.13
C GLY A 8 5.13 4.34 -20.25
N PRO A 9 4.95 4.34 -18.92
CA PRO A 9 5.99 3.83 -18.04
C PRO A 9 6.33 2.37 -18.39
N VAL A 10 7.63 2.09 -18.55
CA VAL A 10 8.18 0.76 -18.80
C VAL A 10 7.73 -0.17 -17.67
N GLY A 11 6.99 -1.25 -18.01
CA GLY A 11 6.54 -2.28 -17.07
C GLY A 11 5.35 -1.88 -16.19
N ILE A 12 4.15 -1.74 -16.76
CA ILE A 12 2.91 -1.55 -15.97
C ILE A 12 2.55 -2.86 -15.26
N THR A 13 2.43 -2.80 -13.94
CA THR A 13 1.95 -3.86 -13.06
C THR A 13 0.44 -3.78 -12.94
N LYS A 14 -0.26 -4.91 -13.07
CA LYS A 14 -1.71 -4.98 -12.90
C LYS A 14 -2.11 -5.00 -11.43
N VAL A 15 -3.29 -4.49 -11.12
CA VAL A 15 -3.77 -4.36 -9.73
C VAL A 15 -3.81 -5.70 -9.00
N LYS A 16 -4.28 -6.76 -9.65
CA LYS A 16 -4.34 -8.11 -9.04
C LYS A 16 -2.97 -8.67 -8.64
N ASP A 17 -1.90 -8.21 -9.29
CA ASP A 17 -0.54 -8.72 -9.10
C ASP A 17 0.21 -7.94 -8.00
N LEU A 18 -0.44 -6.91 -7.42
CA LEU A 18 0.10 -6.20 -6.27
C LEU A 18 0.09 -7.08 -5.03
N THR A 19 1.19 -7.02 -4.28
CA THR A 19 1.39 -7.76 -3.04
C THR A 19 1.79 -6.80 -1.93
N PRO A 20 1.74 -7.23 -0.65
CA PRO A 20 2.21 -6.41 0.47
C PRO A 20 3.68 -6.00 0.38
N ARG A 21 4.48 -6.66 -0.47
CA ARG A 21 5.91 -6.39 -0.67
C ARG A 21 6.19 -5.56 -1.93
N SER A 22 5.16 -5.26 -2.73
CA SER A 22 5.32 -4.55 -3.99
C SER A 22 5.86 -3.14 -3.75
N ASN A 23 7.00 -2.85 -4.37
CA ASN A 23 7.67 -1.57 -4.34
C ASN A 23 8.13 -1.19 -5.75
N LYS A 24 8.34 0.11 -6.00
CA LYS A 24 8.76 0.64 -7.30
C LYS A 24 7.87 0.17 -8.47
N VAL A 25 6.57 0.05 -8.20
CA VAL A 25 5.60 -0.40 -9.21
C VAL A 25 5.09 0.77 -10.03
N ASN A 26 4.90 0.53 -11.32
CA ASN A 26 4.19 1.45 -12.20
C ASN A 26 2.80 0.87 -12.45
N VAL A 27 1.74 1.65 -12.22
CA VAL A 27 0.36 1.16 -12.26
C VAL A 27 -0.51 2.20 -12.99
N LEU A 28 -1.39 1.74 -13.87
CA LEU A 28 -2.40 2.57 -14.53
C LEU A 28 -3.78 2.16 -14.02
N VAL A 29 -4.50 3.07 -13.38
CA VAL A 29 -5.77 2.78 -12.69
C VAL A 29 -6.80 3.87 -12.90
N LYS A 30 -8.07 3.47 -12.91
CA LYS A 30 -9.22 4.37 -12.91
C LYS A 30 -9.74 4.56 -11.49
N VAL A 31 -10.09 5.79 -11.16
CA VAL A 31 -10.70 6.14 -9.87
C VAL A 31 -12.19 5.82 -9.91
N THR A 32 -12.62 4.98 -8.98
CA THR A 32 -14.03 4.53 -8.83
C THR A 32 -14.73 5.18 -7.64
N GLY A 33 -13.99 5.91 -6.79
CA GLY A 33 -14.54 6.70 -5.71
C GLY A 33 -13.44 7.34 -4.87
N VAL A 34 -13.74 8.51 -4.29
CA VAL A 34 -12.85 9.24 -3.39
C VAL A 34 -13.58 9.45 -2.07
N GLY A 35 -13.00 8.95 -0.98
CA GLY A 35 -13.56 9.09 0.36
C GLY A 35 -13.22 10.43 1.02
N GLU A 36 -13.92 10.72 2.12
CA GLU A 36 -13.73 11.95 2.89
C GLU A 36 -12.31 12.05 3.49
N PRO A 37 -11.68 13.23 3.44
CA PRO A 37 -10.39 13.47 4.08
C PRO A 37 -10.45 13.32 5.60
N LYS A 38 -9.48 12.60 6.16
CA LYS A 38 -9.29 12.38 7.59
C LYS A 38 -8.01 13.04 8.06
N GLU A 39 -8.01 13.57 9.28
CA GLU A 39 -6.82 14.11 9.91
C GLU A 39 -6.02 13.02 10.65
N ILE A 40 -4.73 12.97 10.37
CA ILE A 40 -3.76 12.08 11.00
C ILE A 40 -2.84 12.93 11.88
N PRO A 41 -2.90 12.75 13.21
CA PRO A 41 -2.01 13.45 14.13
C PRO A 41 -0.54 13.14 13.84
N ASN A 42 0.30 14.17 13.89
CA ASN A 42 1.74 13.99 13.76
C ASN A 42 2.33 13.51 15.09
N ARG A 43 2.85 12.27 15.11
CA ARG A 43 3.43 11.65 16.31
C ARG A 43 4.72 12.31 16.79
N LEU A 44 5.42 13.03 15.91
CA LEU A 44 6.69 13.71 16.23
C LEU A 44 6.50 15.20 16.55
N GLY A 45 5.26 15.65 16.70
CA GLY A 45 4.92 17.07 16.86
C GLY A 45 4.80 17.81 15.53
N GLY A 46 4.04 18.91 15.52
CA GLY A 46 3.71 19.71 14.34
C GLY A 46 2.27 19.52 13.86
N ALA A 47 1.94 20.15 12.72
CA ALA A 47 0.57 20.15 12.19
C ALA A 47 0.10 18.75 11.79
N ALA A 48 -1.19 18.48 12.00
CA ALA A 48 -1.84 17.26 11.52
C ALA A 48 -1.78 17.20 9.98
N LYS A 49 -1.68 15.99 9.44
CA LYS A 49 -1.71 15.75 7.99
C LYS A 49 -3.09 15.24 7.59
N LYS A 50 -3.55 15.62 6.41
CA LYS A 50 -4.78 15.07 5.83
C LYS A 50 -4.46 13.90 4.92
N VAL A 51 -5.28 12.86 5.01
CA VAL A 51 -5.28 11.71 4.11
C VAL A 51 -6.70 11.40 3.68
N ALA A 52 -6.92 11.12 2.39
CA ALA A 52 -8.15 10.55 1.88
C ALA A 52 -7.86 9.17 1.29
N GLU A 53 -8.86 8.30 1.28
CA GLU A 53 -8.78 6.96 0.69
C GLU A 53 -9.59 6.98 -0.61
N ALA A 54 -8.95 6.67 -1.74
CA ALA A 54 -9.61 6.55 -3.03
C ALA A 54 -9.63 5.08 -3.47
N LYS A 55 -10.78 4.58 -3.92
CA LYS A 55 -10.86 3.25 -4.54
C LYS A 55 -10.48 3.37 -6.00
N VAL A 56 -9.41 2.67 -6.40
CA VAL A 56 -8.89 2.70 -7.76
C VAL A 56 -8.75 1.30 -8.31
N GLY A 57 -8.82 1.11 -9.62
CA GLY A 57 -8.71 -0.22 -10.21
C GLY A 57 -8.48 -0.25 -11.70
N ASP A 58 -8.20 -1.45 -12.20
CA ASP A 58 -8.08 -1.78 -13.61
C ASP A 58 -8.98 -2.99 -13.92
N GLU A 59 -8.84 -3.58 -15.11
CA GLU A 59 -9.64 -4.73 -15.52
C GLU A 59 -9.39 -5.99 -14.67
N THR A 60 -8.34 -5.98 -13.83
CA THR A 60 -7.92 -7.13 -13.02
C THR A 60 -8.37 -7.05 -11.57
N GLY A 61 -8.63 -5.87 -11.04
CA GLY A 61 -9.11 -5.69 -9.68
C GLY A 61 -9.08 -4.25 -9.19
N THR A 62 -9.34 -4.07 -7.90
CA THR A 62 -9.34 -2.79 -7.20
C THR A 62 -8.43 -2.81 -5.97
N ILE A 63 -7.89 -1.65 -5.64
CA ILE A 63 -7.07 -1.39 -4.46
C ILE A 63 -7.39 0.00 -3.89
N ILE A 64 -7.19 0.20 -2.59
CA ILE A 64 -7.21 1.53 -1.99
C ILE A 64 -5.92 2.29 -2.30
N LEU A 65 -6.05 3.52 -2.81
CA LEU A 65 -4.99 4.51 -2.97
C LEU A 65 -5.07 5.52 -1.83
N SER A 66 -3.96 5.73 -1.12
CA SER A 66 -3.85 6.79 -0.11
C SER A 66 -3.46 8.11 -0.76
N LEU A 67 -4.34 9.11 -0.66
CA LEU A 67 -4.11 10.47 -1.15
C LEU A 67 -3.72 11.38 0.02
N TRP A 68 -2.51 11.94 0.00
CA TRP A 68 -2.00 12.80 1.06
C TRP A 68 -2.02 14.27 0.68
N GLN A 69 -2.46 15.12 1.60
CA GLN A 69 -2.39 16.59 1.47
C GLN A 69 -2.96 17.08 0.13
N ASP A 70 -2.12 17.71 -0.71
CA ASP A 70 -2.52 18.34 -1.97
C ASP A 70 -3.02 17.32 -3.00
N GLN A 71 -2.68 16.04 -2.85
CA GLN A 71 -3.18 14.97 -3.72
C GLN A 71 -4.70 14.80 -3.62
N ILE A 72 -5.29 15.11 -2.47
CA ILE A 72 -6.72 14.93 -2.19
C ILE A 72 -7.58 15.78 -3.15
N GLY A 73 -7.16 17.02 -3.43
CA GLY A 73 -7.89 17.91 -4.34
C GLY A 73 -7.54 17.74 -5.81
N ALA A 74 -6.53 16.92 -6.13
CA ALA A 74 -6.04 16.73 -7.49
C ALA A 74 -6.70 15.56 -8.23
N VAL A 75 -7.45 14.72 -7.50
CA VAL A 75 -8.02 13.46 -7.98
C VAL A 75 -9.53 13.46 -7.77
N ASN A 76 -10.27 13.14 -8.83
CA ASN A 76 -11.72 12.99 -8.81
C ASN A 76 -12.12 11.58 -9.26
N GLU A 77 -13.34 11.19 -8.93
CA GLU A 77 -13.96 9.99 -9.48
C GLU A 77 -14.01 10.06 -11.01
N GLY A 78 -13.71 8.93 -11.67
CA GLY A 78 -13.64 8.83 -13.12
C GLY A 78 -12.27 9.16 -13.73
N ASP A 79 -11.37 9.82 -13.01
CA ASP A 79 -10.01 10.09 -13.50
C ASP A 79 -9.25 8.78 -13.75
N VAL A 80 -8.40 8.76 -14.79
CA VAL A 80 -7.39 7.72 -14.98
C VAL A 80 -6.03 8.25 -14.55
N LEU A 81 -5.38 7.52 -13.66
CA LEU A 81 -4.12 7.89 -13.04
C LEU A 81 -3.00 6.95 -13.50
N SER A 82 -1.90 7.54 -13.97
CA SER A 82 -0.61 6.88 -14.10
C SER A 82 0.18 7.10 -12.81
N ILE A 83 0.47 6.02 -12.09
CA ILE A 83 1.28 6.02 -10.89
C ILE A 83 2.63 5.41 -11.26
N GLU A 84 3.70 6.17 -11.04
CA GLU A 84 5.07 5.75 -11.29
C GLU A 84 5.81 5.60 -9.96
N ASN A 85 6.59 4.53 -9.83
CA ASN A 85 7.39 4.23 -8.65
C ASN A 85 6.56 4.28 -7.34
N GLY A 86 5.35 3.73 -7.42
CA GLY A 86 4.45 3.53 -6.29
C GLY A 86 4.92 2.38 -5.40
N TYR A 87 4.29 2.26 -4.23
CA TYR A 87 4.54 1.16 -3.30
C TYR A 87 3.27 0.75 -2.56
N VAL A 88 3.21 -0.51 -2.17
CA VAL A 88 2.15 -1.03 -1.31
C VAL A 88 2.60 -0.98 0.14
N SER A 89 1.71 -0.54 1.02
CA SER A 89 1.90 -0.63 2.47
C SER A 89 0.67 -1.22 3.13
N LEU A 90 0.80 -1.64 4.40
CA LEU A 90 -0.31 -2.18 5.18
C LEU A 90 -0.82 -1.15 6.18
N VAL A 91 -2.03 -0.65 5.96
CA VAL A 91 -2.76 0.20 6.91
C VAL A 91 -3.75 -0.69 7.64
N ARG A 92 -3.53 -0.90 8.95
CA ARG A 92 -4.34 -1.81 9.78
C ARG A 92 -4.50 -3.22 9.16
N GLY A 93 -3.45 -3.72 8.51
CA GLY A 93 -3.45 -5.03 7.86
C GLY A 93 -3.95 -5.03 6.41
N HIS A 94 -4.50 -3.93 5.91
CA HIS A 94 -5.04 -3.86 4.53
C HIS A 94 -4.04 -3.22 3.58
N MET A 95 -3.99 -3.71 2.34
CA MET A 95 -3.10 -3.16 1.32
C MET A 95 -3.56 -1.78 0.87
N HIS A 96 -2.63 -0.83 0.86
CA HIS A 96 -2.82 0.50 0.30
C HIS A 96 -1.73 0.77 -0.72
N LEU A 97 -2.11 1.19 -1.93
CA LEU A 97 -1.21 1.80 -2.88
C LEU A 97 -0.87 3.23 -2.43
N ASN A 98 0.39 3.61 -2.54
CA ASN A 98 0.90 4.89 -2.11
C ASN A 98 1.90 5.44 -3.12
N VAL A 99 2.02 6.77 -3.17
CA VAL A 99 3.00 7.47 -3.99
C VAL A 99 4.01 8.13 -3.04
N GLY A 100 5.25 7.67 -3.09
CA GLY A 100 6.32 8.12 -2.19
C GLY A 100 7.04 9.38 -2.71
N LYS A 101 8.08 9.80 -1.98
CA LYS A 101 8.93 10.96 -2.35
C LYS A 101 9.48 10.90 -3.78
N TYR A 102 9.78 9.70 -4.26
CA TYR A 102 10.33 9.44 -5.60
C TYR A 102 9.28 8.92 -6.58
N GLY A 103 8.02 8.82 -6.14
CA GLY A 103 6.91 8.42 -6.97
C GLY A 103 6.26 9.62 -7.63
N LYS A 104 5.55 9.37 -8.72
CA LYS A 104 4.78 10.39 -9.43
C LYS A 104 3.36 9.89 -9.66
N MET A 105 2.41 10.80 -9.58
CA MET A 105 1.02 10.55 -9.92
C MET A 105 0.58 11.60 -10.92
N THR A 106 0.11 11.18 -12.08
CA THR A 106 -0.38 12.08 -13.14
C THR A 106 -1.67 11.55 -13.72
N LYS A 107 -2.56 12.46 -14.14
CA LYS A 107 -3.69 12.07 -14.98
C LYS A 107 -3.17 11.55 -16.32
N SER A 108 -3.82 10.54 -16.85
CA SER A 108 -3.52 9.94 -18.13
C SER A 108 -4.72 10.07 -19.05
N ASP A 109 -4.46 10.33 -20.33
CA ASP A 109 -5.50 10.33 -21.37
C ASP A 109 -5.86 8.91 -21.84
N LYS A 110 -5.19 7.89 -21.30
CA LYS A 110 -5.51 6.48 -21.57
C LYS A 110 -6.87 6.13 -20.96
N ASP A 111 -7.66 5.37 -21.71
CA ASP A 111 -8.93 4.88 -21.22
C ASP A 111 -8.80 3.51 -20.55
N ILE A 112 -9.56 3.33 -19.46
CA ILE A 112 -9.82 2.05 -18.80
C ILE A 112 -11.34 1.87 -18.83
N PRO A 113 -11.87 1.13 -19.82
CA PRO A 113 -13.31 1.06 -20.04
C PRO A 113 -14.03 0.28 -18.93
N ASN A 114 -13.37 -0.72 -18.35
CA ASN A 114 -13.91 -1.56 -17.30
C ASN A 114 -12.94 -1.70 -16.12
N VAL A 115 -13.50 -1.65 -14.91
CA VAL A 115 -12.78 -1.96 -13.67
C VAL A 115 -13.42 -3.19 -13.05
N ASN A 116 -12.62 -4.20 -12.71
CA ASN A 116 -13.13 -5.39 -12.03
C ASN A 116 -13.34 -5.11 -10.54
N MET A 117 -14.59 -4.85 -10.17
CA MET A 117 -14.98 -4.54 -8.79
C MET A 117 -15.11 -5.78 -7.88
N GLU A 118 -15.13 -6.99 -8.45
CA GLU A 118 -15.28 -8.25 -7.70
C GLU A 118 -13.99 -8.66 -7.00
N VAL A 119 -12.84 -8.24 -7.54
CA VAL A 119 -11.52 -8.51 -6.97
C VAL A 119 -11.02 -7.26 -6.27
N ASP A 120 -11.19 -7.20 -4.95
CA ASP A 120 -10.62 -6.15 -4.10
C ASP A 120 -9.40 -6.69 -3.36
N VAL A 121 -8.19 -6.36 -3.84
CA VAL A 121 -6.95 -6.85 -3.24
C VAL A 121 -6.65 -6.19 -1.89
N SER A 122 -7.32 -5.09 -1.56
CA SER A 122 -7.21 -4.40 -0.27
C SER A 122 -8.16 -4.93 0.81
N ALA A 123 -9.22 -5.65 0.43
CA ALA A 123 -10.24 -6.13 1.37
C ALA A 123 -9.69 -7.16 2.37
N ALA A 124 -8.78 -8.04 1.95
CA ALA A 124 -8.23 -9.08 2.82
C ALA A 124 -7.22 -8.51 3.82
N GLU A 125 -7.44 -8.77 5.11
CA GLU A 125 -6.46 -8.46 6.16
C GLU A 125 -5.24 -9.37 6.00
N GLN A 126 -4.10 -8.75 5.74
CA GLN A 126 -2.82 -9.43 5.63
C GLN A 126 -2.31 -9.69 7.04
N GLN A 127 -2.23 -10.97 7.41
CA GLN A 127 -1.53 -11.38 8.62
C GLN A 127 -0.09 -10.85 8.49
N ARG A 128 0.29 -9.91 9.36
CA ARG A 128 1.72 -9.65 9.59
C ARG A 128 2.29 -11.00 9.99
N GLU A 129 3.19 -11.57 9.19
CA GLU A 129 3.91 -12.79 9.58
C GLU A 129 4.39 -12.55 11.01
N GLY A 130 3.74 -13.24 11.93
CA GLY A 130 3.91 -12.96 13.34
C GLY A 130 5.38 -13.07 13.66
N PHE A 131 5.89 -12.08 14.38
CA PHE A 131 6.87 -12.36 15.42
C PHE A 131 6.40 -13.64 16.10
N ARG A 132 7.03 -14.78 15.78
CA ARG A 132 6.83 -16.01 16.54
C ARG A 132 7.52 -15.72 17.87
N PRO A 133 6.83 -15.48 18.99
CA PRO A 133 7.49 -15.58 20.26
C PRO A 133 7.91 -17.05 20.33
N ARG A 134 9.21 -17.32 20.43
CA ARG A 134 9.74 -18.66 20.62
C ARG A 134 9.38 -19.13 22.03
N TYR A 135 8.10 -19.38 22.29
CA TYR A 135 7.62 -20.06 23.46
C TYR A 135 7.26 -21.48 23.06
N GLY A 136 8.16 -22.41 23.40
CA GLY A 136 7.94 -23.84 23.20
C GLY A 136 9.25 -24.61 23.19
N GLY A 137 9.69 -25.05 24.37
CA GLY A 137 10.81 -25.99 24.47
C GLY A 137 11.40 -26.09 25.86
N GLY A 138 10.59 -26.38 26.88
CA GLY A 138 11.13 -26.92 28.12
C GLY A 138 11.76 -28.29 27.83
N SER A 139 13.00 -28.50 28.27
CA SER A 139 13.46 -29.82 28.67
C SER A 139 14.74 -29.70 29.50
N SER A 140 14.68 -30.30 30.69
CA SER A 140 15.76 -31.05 31.34
C SER A 140 16.96 -30.27 31.88
N GLY A 141 17.15 -30.34 33.19
CA GLY A 141 18.49 -30.19 33.77
C GLY A 141 18.54 -29.88 35.25
N GLY A 142 17.94 -30.74 36.09
CA GLY A 142 18.25 -30.73 37.51
C GLY A 142 19.69 -31.18 37.76
N TYR A 143 20.54 -30.29 38.26
CA TYR A 143 21.78 -30.52 39.03
C TYR A 143 22.09 -29.18 39.70
N GLY A 144 22.37 -29.03 40.99
CA GLY A 144 22.48 -29.96 42.07
C GLY A 144 22.64 -29.14 43.35
N ASP A 145 22.17 -29.72 44.43
CA ASP A 145 22.62 -29.42 45.78
C ASP A 145 24.15 -29.27 45.80
N ARG A 146 24.64 -28.08 46.17
CA ARG A 146 25.98 -27.93 46.77
C ARG A 146 25.96 -26.74 47.71
N GLY A 147 25.84 -27.06 48.99
CA GLY A 147 26.05 -26.10 50.06
C GLY A 147 27.39 -25.37 49.94
N ARG A 148 27.39 -24.11 50.38
CA ARG A 148 28.58 -23.47 50.95
C ARG A 148 28.20 -22.70 52.20
N ARG A 149 28.57 -23.34 53.30
CA ARG A 149 28.75 -22.76 54.61
C ARG A 149 30.06 -21.95 54.63
N ARG A 150 30.11 -21.07 55.63
CA ARG A 150 31.29 -20.41 56.25
C ARG A 150 31.73 -19.10 55.58
N TYR A 151 32.13 -18.06 56.31
CA TYR A 151 32.43 -17.89 57.75
C TYR A 151 31.79 -16.61 58.27
#